data_AF-A0A815R2F1-F1
#
_entry.id   AF-A0A815R2F1-F1
#
_cell.length_a   1.000
_cell.length_b   1.000
_cell.length_c   1.000
_cell.angle_alpha   90.00
_cell.angle_beta   90.00
_cell.angle_gamma   90.00
#
_symmetry.space_group_name_H-M   'P 1'
#
loop_
_entity.id
_entity.type
_entity.pdbx_description
1 polymer ?
#
loop_
_entity_poly.entity_id
_entity_poly.type
_entity_poly.pdbx_seq_one_letter_code
_entity_poly.pdbx_strand_id
1 'polypeptide(L)'
;MQKIISNVPQLRRLSLNDVSHISSIIKLNNSFTLNHLTHLFLKLNRVCFNDLELFIQKYFRSIEVLRISIKAGDEYLNANRWERLITSSLPSLRVFDIYIEGFSYQAFVSRCEEFQSLFWTKRQ
;
A
#
# COMPACT_ATOMS: atom_id res chain seq x y z
N MET A 1 -2.50 16.71 -4.91
CA MET A 1 -2.88 15.45 -5.57
C MET A 1 -4.09 15.62 -6.50
N GLN A 2 -5.24 16.10 -6.00
CA GLN A 2 -6.47 16.26 -6.80
C GLN A 2 -6.30 17.05 -8.12
N LYS A 3 -5.64 18.22 -8.10
CA LYS A 3 -5.40 19.03 -9.31
C LYS A 3 -4.58 18.31 -10.38
N ILE A 4 -3.65 17.44 -9.98
CA ILE A 4 -2.86 16.66 -10.93
C ILE A 4 -3.76 15.57 -11.53
N ILE A 5 -4.48 14.85 -10.68
CA ILE A 5 -5.35 13.74 -11.07
C ILE A 5 -6.45 14.18 -12.03
N SER A 6 -7.07 15.34 -11.81
CA SER A 6 -8.08 15.89 -12.72
C SER A 6 -7.52 16.19 -14.12
N ASN A 7 -6.22 16.46 -14.22
CA ASN A 7 -5.54 16.79 -15.47
C ASN A 7 -4.93 15.56 -16.17
N VAL A 8 -4.88 14.40 -15.50
CA VAL A 8 -4.37 13.14 -16.07
C VAL A 8 -5.36 11.99 -15.86
N PRO A 9 -6.58 12.05 -16.43
CA PRO A 9 -7.61 11.04 -16.19
C PRO A 9 -7.19 9.63 -16.64
N GLN A 10 -6.31 9.53 -17.64
CA GLN A 10 -5.79 8.26 -18.17
C GLN A 10 -4.52 7.77 -17.47
N LEU A 11 -4.19 8.31 -16.30
CA LEU A 11 -2.99 7.92 -15.55
C LEU A 11 -3.05 6.43 -15.17
N ARG A 12 -2.11 5.64 -15.68
CA ARG A 12 -2.01 4.20 -15.40
C ARG A 12 -1.01 3.84 -14.31
N ARG A 13 0.00 4.69 -14.12
CA ARG A 13 1.11 4.45 -13.19
C ARG A 13 1.34 5.67 -12.32
N LEU A 14 1.42 5.48 -11.01
CA LEU A 14 1.68 6.54 -10.04
C LEU A 14 2.82 6.09 -9.11
N SER A 15 3.80 6.97 -8.94
CA SER A 15 4.91 6.77 -8.01
C SER A 15 4.94 7.93 -7.03
N LEU A 16 4.84 7.63 -5.73
CA LEU A 16 4.88 8.63 -4.65
C LEU A 16 6.11 8.36 -3.78
N ASN A 17 7.11 9.24 -3.87
CA ASN A 17 8.43 9.04 -3.23
C ASN A 17 8.53 9.56 -1.78
N ASP A 18 7.55 10.33 -1.35
CA ASP A 18 7.42 10.79 0.04
C ASP A 18 5.94 11.03 0.32
N VAL A 19 5.36 10.13 1.11
CA VAL A 19 3.95 10.20 1.49
C VAL A 19 3.78 10.46 2.99
N SER A 20 4.76 11.12 3.60
CA SER A 20 4.73 11.55 5.02
C SER A 20 3.47 12.36 5.41
N HIS A 21 2.78 12.95 4.44
CA HIS A 21 1.54 13.71 4.64
C HIS A 21 0.26 12.96 4.22
N ILE A 22 0.26 11.62 4.19
CA ILE A 22 -0.95 10.82 3.88
C ILE A 22 -2.15 11.23 4.72
N SER A 23 -1.97 11.45 6.03
CA SER A 23 -3.05 11.82 6.94
C SER A 23 -3.77 13.11 6.51
N SER A 24 -3.02 14.09 6.01
CA SER A 24 -3.58 15.32 5.43
C SER A 24 -4.36 15.05 4.14
N ILE A 25 -3.89 14.11 3.31
CA ILE A 25 -4.56 13.73 2.06
C ILE A 25 -5.89 13.00 2.34
N ILE A 26 -5.91 12.10 3.32
CA ILE A 26 -7.12 11.37 3.72
C ILE A 26 -8.20 12.35 4.20
N LYS A 27 -7.82 13.38 4.95
CA LYS A 27 -8.73 14.42 5.46
C LYS A 27 -9.33 15.28 4.34
N LEU A 28 -8.70 15.36 3.17
CA LEU A 28 -9.30 16.00 2.01
C LEU A 28 -10.46 15.13 1.54
N ASN A 29 -11.69 15.62 1.73
CA ASN A 29 -12.94 14.93 1.41
C ASN A 29 -13.22 14.92 -0.10
N ASN A 30 -12.20 14.62 -0.89
CA ASN A 30 -12.24 14.68 -2.33
C ASN A 30 -12.57 13.29 -2.89
N SER A 31 -13.73 13.17 -3.54
CA SER A 31 -14.13 12.00 -4.32
C SER A 31 -13.55 12.08 -5.72
N PHE A 32 -12.24 11.84 -5.88
CA PHE A 32 -11.70 11.54 -7.20
C PHE A 32 -11.39 10.06 -7.27
N THR A 33 -11.73 9.45 -8.40
CA THR A 33 -11.47 8.05 -8.67
C THR A 33 -10.39 7.94 -9.74
N LEU A 34 -9.37 7.12 -9.46
CA LEU A 34 -8.26 6.84 -10.36
C LEU A 34 -8.57 5.57 -11.17
N ASN A 35 -9.67 5.60 -11.94
CA ASN A 35 -10.23 4.40 -12.59
C ASN A 35 -9.28 3.67 -13.54
N HIS A 36 -8.31 4.39 -14.12
CA HIS A 36 -7.33 3.83 -15.05
C HIS A 36 -5.99 3.48 -14.39
N LEU A 37 -5.82 3.78 -13.10
CA LEU A 37 -4.58 3.53 -12.38
C LEU A 37 -4.48 2.05 -12.03
N THR A 38 -3.48 1.39 -12.62
CA THR A 38 -3.22 -0.03 -12.41
C THR A 38 -1.93 -0.28 -11.65
N HIS A 39 -0.98 0.66 -11.64
CA HIS A 39 0.30 0.50 -10.94
C HIS A 39 0.52 1.62 -9.92
N LEU A 40 0.81 1.23 -8.69
CA LEU A 40 1.13 2.13 -7.60
C LEU A 40 2.48 1.75 -6.97
N PHE A 41 3.39 2.72 -6.92
CA PHE A 41 4.63 2.64 -6.17
C PHE A 41 4.60 3.66 -5.03
N LEU A 42 4.81 3.20 -3.81
CA LEU A 42 4.83 4.04 -2.61
C LEU A 42 6.17 3.90 -1.90
N LYS A 43 6.78 5.04 -1.56
CA LYS A 43 7.90 5.10 -0.63
C LYS A 43 7.43 5.78 0.66
N LEU A 44 7.31 4.98 1.71
CA LEU A 44 6.77 5.37 3.00
C LEU A 44 7.91 5.65 3.98
N ASN A 45 7.87 6.84 4.57
CA ASN A 45 8.79 7.26 5.61
C ASN A 45 7.97 7.78 6.78
N ARG A 46 8.02 7.10 7.93
CA ARG A 46 7.27 7.46 9.15
C ARG A 46 5.75 7.55 8.96
N VAL A 47 5.19 6.74 8.06
CA VAL A 47 3.74 6.60 7.87
C VAL A 47 3.29 5.40 8.67
N CYS A 48 2.26 5.56 9.51
CA CYS A 48 1.69 4.43 10.22
C CYS A 48 0.81 3.56 9.31
N PHE A 49 0.70 2.27 9.59
CA PHE A 49 -0.06 1.37 8.73
C PHE A 49 -1.54 1.79 8.65
N ASN A 50 -2.15 2.26 9.75
CA ASN A 50 -3.56 2.70 9.76
C ASN A 50 -3.82 3.79 8.69
N ASP A 51 -2.93 4.76 8.58
CA ASP A 51 -3.03 5.82 7.59
C ASP A 51 -2.87 5.25 6.17
N LEU A 52 -1.90 4.35 5.96
CA LEU A 52 -1.73 3.69 4.67
C LEU A 52 -2.99 2.89 4.26
N GLU A 53 -3.57 2.13 5.20
CA GLU A 53 -4.75 1.30 4.98
C GLU A 53 -5.94 2.15 4.51
N LEU A 54 -6.22 3.25 5.21
CA LEU A 54 -7.27 4.21 4.82
C LEU A 54 -6.98 4.85 3.46
N PHE A 55 -5.73 5.18 3.19
CA PHE A 55 -5.31 5.75 1.91
C PHE A 55 -5.52 4.77 0.75
N ILE A 56 -5.16 3.49 0.94
CA ILE A 56 -5.37 2.42 -0.03
C ILE A 56 -6.86 2.21 -0.30
N GLN A 57 -7.65 2.05 0.75
CA GLN A 57 -9.10 1.85 0.68
C GLN A 57 -9.81 2.97 -0.08
N LYS A 58 -9.38 4.21 0.13
CA LYS A 58 -10.06 5.39 -0.42
C LYS A 58 -9.79 5.60 -1.91
N TYR A 59 -8.59 5.29 -2.41
CA TYR A 59 -8.16 5.78 -3.73
C TYR A 59 -7.75 4.69 -4.73
N PHE A 60 -7.45 3.47 -4.29
CA PHE A 60 -6.67 2.53 -5.11
C PHE A 60 -7.32 1.16 -5.32
N ARG A 61 -8.65 1.10 -5.30
CA ARG A 61 -9.40 -0.17 -5.45
C ARG A 61 -9.13 -0.94 -6.75
N SER A 62 -8.74 -0.25 -7.82
CA SER A 62 -8.53 -0.83 -9.15
C SER A 62 -7.07 -1.18 -9.47
N ILE A 63 -6.14 -1.04 -8.51
CA ILE A 63 -4.73 -1.33 -8.78
C ILE A 63 -4.49 -2.83 -8.98
N GLU A 64 -3.62 -3.14 -9.93
CA GLU A 64 -3.16 -4.51 -10.23
C GLU A 64 -1.75 -4.77 -9.66
N VAL A 65 -0.94 -3.72 -9.55
CA VAL A 65 0.44 -3.78 -9.06
C VAL A 65 0.61 -2.78 -7.92
N LEU A 66 0.94 -3.28 -6.74
CA LEU A 66 1.29 -2.49 -5.56
C LEU A 66 2.72 -2.80 -5.16
N ARG A 67 3.56 -1.76 -5.16
CA ARG A 67 4.94 -1.83 -4.71
C ARG A 67 5.19 -0.83 -3.60
N ILE A 68 5.76 -1.28 -2.50
CA ILE A 68 5.95 -0.44 -1.32
C ILE A 68 7.37 -0.57 -0.81
N SER A 69 8.01 0.57 -0.57
CA SER A 69 9.29 0.68 0.11
C SER A 69 9.09 1.43 1.42
N ILE A 70 9.53 0.87 2.54
CA ILE A 70 9.26 1.36 3.89
C ILE A 70 10.56 1.52 4.66
N LYS A 71 10.71 2.62 5.39
CA LYS A 71 11.78 2.80 6.37
C LYS A 71 11.22 2.74 7.78
N ALA A 72 11.82 1.88 8.63
CA ALA A 72 11.52 1.70 10.04
C ALA A 72 10.04 1.34 10.31
N GLY A 73 9.66 0.09 10.04
CA GLY A 73 8.26 -0.31 9.95
C GLY A 73 7.94 -1.72 10.47
N ASP A 74 8.22 -2.03 11.73
CA ASP A 74 7.90 -3.35 12.33
C ASP A 74 6.40 -3.70 12.23
N GLU A 75 5.51 -2.71 12.23
CA GLU A 75 4.07 -2.92 12.02
C GLU A 75 3.72 -3.50 10.64
N TYR A 76 4.58 -3.28 9.64
CA TYR A 76 4.39 -3.74 8.26
C TYR A 76 4.82 -5.19 8.06
N LEU A 77 5.42 -5.82 9.08
CA LEU A 77 5.71 -7.26 9.10
C LEU A 77 4.49 -8.11 9.47
N ASN A 78 3.32 -7.51 9.73
CA ASN A 78 2.10 -8.26 10.04
C ASN A 78 1.44 -8.76 8.74
N ALA A 79 1.63 -10.05 8.42
CA ALA A 79 1.13 -10.61 7.17
C ALA A 79 -0.40 -10.71 7.17
N ASN A 80 -1.00 -11.06 8.32
CA ASN A 80 -2.45 -11.15 8.47
C ASN A 80 -3.15 -9.81 8.18
N ARG A 81 -2.50 -8.69 8.51
CA ARG A 81 -3.03 -7.36 8.25
C ARG A 81 -2.97 -7.01 6.77
N TRP A 82 -1.85 -7.31 6.12
CA TRP A 82 -1.75 -7.16 4.67
C TRP A 82 -2.75 -8.03 3.92
N GLU A 83 -2.92 -9.29 4.32
CA GLU A 83 -3.88 -10.20 3.72
C GLU A 83 -5.30 -9.65 3.80
N ARG A 84 -5.72 -9.17 4.98
CA ARG A 84 -7.03 -8.52 5.16
C ARG A 84 -7.20 -7.28 4.28
N LEU A 85 -6.17 -6.43 4.18
CA LEU A 85 -6.22 -5.25 3.32
C LEU A 85 -6.35 -5.63 1.85
N ILE A 86 -5.54 -6.58 1.37
CA ILE A 86 -5.54 -7.01 -0.03
C ILE A 86 -6.88 -7.63 -0.40
N THR A 87 -7.37 -8.57 0.43
CA THR A 87 -8.64 -9.28 0.17
C THR A 87 -9.85 -8.35 0.21
N SER A 88 -9.89 -7.39 1.14
CA SER A 88 -11.03 -6.48 1.29
C SER A 88 -11.04 -5.31 0.30
N SER A 89 -9.86 -4.79 -0.02
CA SER A 89 -9.75 -3.43 -0.60
C SER A 89 -9.08 -3.41 -1.97
N LEU A 90 -8.35 -4.48 -2.34
CA LEU A 90 -7.57 -4.56 -3.57
C LEU A 90 -7.96 -5.79 -4.40
N PRO A 91 -9.23 -5.91 -4.83
CA PRO A 91 -9.73 -7.11 -5.50
C PRO A 91 -9.03 -7.41 -6.85
N SER A 92 -8.46 -6.39 -7.48
CA SER A 92 -7.75 -6.51 -8.76
C SER A 92 -6.25 -6.78 -8.61
N LEU A 93 -5.73 -6.88 -7.37
CA LEU A 93 -4.29 -6.96 -7.12
C LEU A 93 -3.70 -8.31 -7.53
N ARG A 94 -2.78 -8.24 -8.49
CA ARG A 94 -2.02 -9.38 -9.02
C ARG A 94 -0.62 -9.43 -8.44
N VAL A 95 0.04 -8.28 -8.33
CA VAL A 95 1.42 -8.17 -7.85
C VAL A 95 1.45 -7.33 -6.58
N PHE A 96 2.04 -7.90 -5.54
CA PHE A 96 2.30 -7.21 -4.27
C PHE A 96 3.77 -7.40 -3.89
N ASP A 97 4.55 -6.33 -3.99
CA ASP A 97 5.95 -6.33 -3.60
C ASP A 97 6.16 -5.35 -2.44
N ILE A 98 6.80 -5.82 -1.37
CA ILE A 98 7.12 -5.00 -0.21
C ILE A 98 8.61 -5.10 0.13
N TYR A 99 9.23 -3.94 0.33
CA TYR A 99 10.60 -3.81 0.81
C TYR A 99 10.60 -3.01 2.10
N ILE A 100 11.05 -3.62 3.20
CA ILE A 100 11.08 -3.00 4.52
C ILE A 100 12.55 -2.87 4.95
N GLU A 101 12.98 -1.64 5.21
CA GLU A 101 14.30 -1.32 5.75
C GLU A 101 14.20 -1.02 7.24
N GLY A 102 15.20 -1.46 8.02
CA GLY A 102 15.35 -1.05 9.42
C GLY A 102 14.32 -1.65 10.38
N PHE A 103 13.84 -2.87 10.12
CA PHE A 103 13.04 -3.64 11.07
C PHE A 103 13.93 -4.36 12.09
N SER A 104 13.40 -4.64 13.28
CA SER A 104 14.12 -5.42 14.29
C SER A 104 14.17 -6.90 13.92
N TYR A 105 15.31 -7.56 14.17
CA TYR A 105 15.46 -9.00 13.92
C TYR A 105 14.41 -9.81 14.70
N GLN A 106 14.08 -9.39 15.93
CA GLN A 106 13.06 -10.01 16.76
C GLN A 106 11.66 -9.88 16.14
N ALA A 107 11.30 -8.72 15.59
CA ALA A 107 10.03 -8.55 14.89
C ALA A 107 9.95 -9.43 13.64
N PHE A 108 11.06 -9.59 12.91
CA PHE A 108 11.10 -10.48 11.76
C PHE A 108 10.89 -11.94 12.14
N VAL A 109 11.68 -12.47 13.09
CA VAL A 109 11.59 -13.88 13.51
C VAL A 109 10.21 -14.21 14.05
N SER A 110 9.60 -13.30 14.82
CA SER A 110 8.27 -13.53 15.39
C SER A 110 7.12 -13.51 14.38
N ARG A 111 7.32 -12.99 13.17
CA ARG A 111 6.25 -12.78 12.18
C ARG A 111 6.50 -13.34 10.80
N CYS A 112 7.71 -13.80 10.50
CA CYS A 112 8.05 -14.34 9.18
C CYS A 112 7.22 -15.57 8.81
N GLU A 113 6.85 -16.39 9.80
CA GLU A 113 5.97 -17.56 9.62
C GLU A 113 4.57 -17.16 9.12
N GLU A 114 4.09 -15.96 9.43
CA GLU A 114 2.77 -15.49 8.95
C GLU A 114 2.75 -15.36 7.41
N PHE A 115 3.90 -15.14 6.77
CA PHE A 115 4.04 -15.08 5.32
C PHE A 115 4.11 -16.47 4.66
N GLN A 116 4.01 -17.55 5.42
CA GLN A 116 3.97 -18.93 4.90
C GLN A 116 2.52 -19.43 4.68
N SER A 117 1.51 -18.61 4.93
CA SER A 117 0.11 -19.00 4.72
C SER A 117 -0.18 -19.34 3.24
N LEU A 118 -1.25 -20.12 3.00
CA LEU A 118 -1.69 -20.46 1.65
C LEU A 118 -2.01 -19.22 0.80
N PHE A 119 -2.41 -18.11 1.43
CA PHE A 119 -2.64 -16.86 0.72
C PHE A 119 -1.36 -16.31 0.10
N TRP A 120 -0.27 -16.30 0.86
CA TRP A 120 1.03 -15.75 0.44
C TRP A 120 1.76 -16.65 -0.53
N THR A 121 1.79 -17.96 -0.26
CA THR A 121 2.49 -18.95 -1.11
C THR A 121 1.87 -19.09 -2.49
N LYS A 122 0.55 -18.93 -2.64
CA LYS A 122 -0.13 -18.94 -3.96
C LYS A 122 0.10 -17.67 -4.80
N ARG A 123 0.68 -16.62 -4.20
CA ARG A 123 0.94 -15.32 -4.87
C ARG A 123 2.40 -15.14 -5.31
N GLN A 124 3.27 -16.13 -5.06
CA GLN A 124 4.66 -16.14 -5.52
C GLN A 124 4.78 -16.43 -7.02
#